data_AF-A0A350DPA3-F1
#
_entry.id   AF-A0A350DPA3-F1
#
_cell.length_a   1.000
_cell.length_b   1.000
_cell.length_c   1.000
_cell.angle_alpha   90.00
_cell.angle_beta   90.00
_cell.angle_gamma   90.00
#
_symmetry.space_group_name_H-M   'P 1'
#
loop_
_entity.id
_entity.type
_entity.pdbx_description
1 polymer ?
#
loop_
_entity_poly.entity_id
_entity_poly.type
_entity_poly.pdbx_seq_one_letter_code
_entity_poly.pdbx_strand_id
1 'polypeptide(L)'
;MKAPEQYDPSNPSKTDMPPPTGKHNKQSEMVKSPAIPAGMPTITQTHKQTAQAEKKPFQWQFLLPQYWGIWLLLAIIMPMIYLPLRWQFWLGRKLGISIYKLVGSRRRDTLINLRLAFPEKPEAERELMAKQVFVNQGIGVFETLCAWYRPNIFTRTVSISGLQHLVNAQNQGRPVILLGAHYTLLDLGGMLCTQFFATDCMYRPQNNPLLDWFIYNGRTKIFGKQIASRDMRSLVNSIKAKHVIWYSPDQDYGLKQGVMAPFFGVPAATITASRRMAKLGNKQNPP
;
A
#
# COMPACT_ATOMS: atom_id res chain seq x y z
N MET A 1 -13.62 4.52 19.71
CA MET A 1 -14.34 3.99 18.51
C MET A 1 -13.83 2.58 18.25
N LYS A 2 -14.70 1.56 18.30
CA LYS A 2 -14.34 0.17 17.96
C LYS A 2 -13.91 0.10 16.49
N ALA A 3 -12.91 -0.74 16.18
CA ALA A 3 -12.57 -1.08 14.81
C ALA A 3 -13.84 -1.62 14.11
N PRO A 4 -14.02 -1.38 12.79
CA PRO A 4 -15.13 -2.00 12.07
C PRO A 4 -15.09 -3.52 12.29
N GLU A 5 -16.24 -4.10 12.64
CA GLU A 5 -16.38 -5.55 12.79
C GLU A 5 -15.97 -6.21 11.47
N GLN A 6 -14.91 -7.01 11.53
CA GLN A 6 -14.46 -7.83 10.42
C GLN A 6 -15.52 -8.89 10.15
N TYR A 7 -15.78 -9.18 8.88
CA TYR A 7 -16.69 -10.26 8.51
C TYR A 7 -16.20 -11.60 9.10
N ASP A 8 -17.06 -12.26 9.88
CA ASP A 8 -16.80 -13.56 10.50
C ASP A 8 -17.46 -14.68 9.66
N PRO A 9 -16.66 -15.50 8.95
CA PRO A 9 -17.20 -16.58 8.13
C PRO A 9 -17.85 -17.71 8.95
N SER A 10 -17.75 -17.70 10.29
CA SER A 10 -18.41 -18.69 11.16
C SER A 10 -19.89 -18.40 11.45
N ASN A 11 -20.43 -17.26 10.98
CA ASN A 11 -21.82 -16.86 11.19
C ASN A 11 -22.61 -16.80 9.86
N PRO A 12 -23.27 -17.89 9.44
CA PRO A 12 -23.89 -18.03 8.13
C PRO A 12 -25.30 -17.42 8.13
N SER A 13 -25.42 -16.11 8.30
CA SER A 13 -26.69 -15.43 8.00
C SER A 13 -26.62 -14.73 6.64
N LYS A 14 -27.22 -15.39 5.65
CA LYS A 14 -27.50 -14.94 4.27
C LYS A 14 -26.28 -14.83 3.33
N THR A 15 -26.16 -15.77 2.40
CA THR A 15 -25.79 -15.50 0.99
C THR A 15 -25.88 -16.78 0.15
N ASP A 16 -26.94 -16.91 -0.63
CA ASP A 16 -26.96 -17.79 -1.81
C ASP A 16 -26.31 -17.03 -2.96
N MET A 17 -25.17 -17.51 -3.46
CA MET A 17 -24.60 -17.07 -4.73
C MET A 17 -24.37 -18.28 -5.65
N PRO A 18 -24.78 -18.21 -6.92
CA PRO A 18 -24.62 -19.32 -7.86
C PRO A 18 -23.15 -19.52 -8.27
N PRO A 19 -22.76 -20.75 -8.65
CA PRO A 19 -21.38 -21.07 -8.99
C PRO A 19 -20.95 -20.44 -10.33
N PRO A 20 -19.68 -20.03 -10.48
CA PRO A 20 -19.19 -19.48 -11.73
C PRO A 20 -18.90 -20.61 -12.73
N THR A 21 -19.70 -20.71 -13.79
CA THR A 21 -19.40 -21.51 -14.98
C THR A 21 -18.52 -20.72 -15.95
N GLY A 22 -17.29 -21.17 -16.20
CA GLY A 22 -16.44 -20.58 -17.23
C GLY A 22 -15.17 -21.40 -17.48
N LYS A 23 -15.16 -22.16 -18.59
CA LYS A 23 -13.99 -22.89 -19.08
C LYS A 23 -12.89 -21.91 -19.48
N HIS A 24 -11.75 -21.93 -18.79
CA HIS A 24 -10.53 -21.22 -19.20
C HIS A 24 -9.73 -22.10 -20.16
N ASN A 25 -9.66 -21.67 -21.42
CA ASN A 25 -8.65 -22.15 -22.37
C ASN A 25 -8.16 -20.94 -23.16
N LYS A 26 -6.90 -20.53 -22.95
CA LYS A 26 -6.10 -19.76 -23.92
C LYS A 26 -4.65 -19.68 -23.47
N GLN A 27 -3.78 -20.08 -24.40
CA GLN A 27 -2.32 -20.07 -24.34
C GLN A 27 -1.77 -18.67 -24.01
N SER A 28 -0.73 -18.62 -23.17
CA SER A 28 -0.01 -17.39 -22.84
C SER A 28 1.04 -17.07 -23.89
N GLU A 29 0.76 -16.14 -24.80
CA GLU A 29 1.80 -15.48 -25.58
C GLU A 29 2.42 -14.36 -24.74
N MET A 30 3.76 -14.38 -24.61
CA MET A 30 4.52 -13.31 -23.95
C MET A 30 4.46 -12.05 -24.81
N VAL A 31 3.60 -11.10 -24.44
CA VAL A 31 3.60 -9.75 -25.01
C VAL A 31 4.87 -9.03 -24.56
N LYS A 32 5.84 -8.88 -25.47
CA LYS A 32 7.02 -8.03 -25.25
C LYS A 32 6.55 -6.59 -25.02
N SER A 33 6.99 -5.98 -23.93
CA SER A 33 6.75 -4.56 -23.67
C SER A 33 7.28 -3.71 -24.84
N PRO A 34 6.47 -2.80 -25.41
CA PRO A 34 6.92 -1.94 -26.50
C PRO A 34 8.07 -1.03 -26.04
N ALA A 35 8.95 -0.69 -26.98
CA ALA A 35 10.08 0.19 -26.74
C ALA A 35 9.61 1.57 -26.22
N ILE A 36 10.38 2.13 -25.28
CA ILE A 36 10.14 3.47 -24.73
C ILE A 36 10.24 4.48 -25.89
N PRO A 37 9.17 5.24 -26.22
CA PRO A 37 9.18 6.20 -27.32
C PRO A 37 10.24 7.29 -27.10
N ALA A 38 10.92 7.69 -28.19
CA ALA A 38 11.83 8.82 -28.18
C ALA A 38 11.07 10.11 -27.80
N GLY A 39 11.62 10.90 -26.87
CA GLY A 39 10.96 12.10 -26.32
C GLY A 39 10.25 11.90 -24.98
N MET A 40 10.34 10.71 -24.36
CA MET A 40 9.93 10.51 -22.98
C MET A 40 10.71 11.45 -22.04
N PRO A 41 10.04 12.16 -21.12
CA PRO A 41 10.71 13.05 -20.20
C PRO A 41 11.77 12.29 -19.42
N THR A 42 12.96 12.87 -19.32
CA THR A 42 14.02 12.32 -18.46
C THR A 42 13.54 12.35 -17.01
N ILE A 43 14.06 11.48 -16.13
CA ILE A 43 13.72 11.44 -14.68
C ILE A 43 13.73 12.86 -14.06
N THR A 44 14.58 13.75 -14.56
CA THR A 44 14.70 15.15 -14.15
C THR A 44 13.60 16.09 -14.65
N GLN A 45 12.89 15.76 -15.73
CA GLN A 45 11.85 16.58 -16.37
C GLN A 45 10.45 16.32 -15.79
N THR A 46 10.15 15.11 -15.30
CA THR A 46 8.94 14.81 -14.52
C THR A 46 9.11 15.02 -13.02
N HIS A 47 10.31 15.42 -12.57
CA HIS A 47 10.61 15.79 -11.18
C HIS A 47 10.01 17.15 -10.78
N LYS A 48 8.81 17.49 -11.27
CA LYS A 48 7.95 18.42 -10.55
C LYS A 48 7.50 17.68 -9.30
N GLN A 49 8.30 17.78 -8.25
CA GLN A 49 7.83 17.51 -6.89
C GLN A 49 6.47 18.19 -6.79
N THR A 50 5.40 17.41 -6.72
CA THR A 50 4.10 17.93 -6.30
C THR A 50 4.37 18.77 -5.04
N ALA A 51 3.64 19.86 -4.85
CA ALA A 51 3.67 20.58 -3.58
C ALA A 51 3.60 19.53 -2.45
N GLN A 52 4.64 19.49 -1.62
CA GLN A 52 4.73 18.50 -0.55
C GLN A 52 3.56 18.72 0.41
N ALA A 53 2.95 17.63 0.88
CA ALA A 53 1.86 17.72 1.82
C ALA A 53 2.30 18.52 3.06
N GLU A 54 1.45 19.44 3.53
CA GLU A 54 1.73 20.17 4.75
C GLU A 54 1.89 19.19 5.91
N LYS A 55 2.96 19.38 6.70
CA LYS A 55 3.25 18.53 7.86
C LYS A 55 2.18 18.72 8.94
N LYS A 56 1.86 17.64 9.65
CA LYS A 56 1.07 17.73 10.88
C LYS A 56 1.90 18.41 11.97
N PRO A 57 1.34 19.42 12.66
CA PRO A 57 2.05 20.10 13.74
C PRO A 57 2.32 19.12 14.90
N PHE A 58 3.46 19.29 15.56
CA PHE A 58 3.75 18.58 16.80
C PHE A 58 2.80 19.05 17.90
N GLN A 59 2.30 18.13 18.72
CA GLN A 59 1.44 18.44 19.84
C GLN A 59 2.18 18.09 21.14
N TRP A 60 2.26 19.03 22.09
CA TRP A 60 2.97 18.83 23.36
C TRP A 60 2.46 17.63 24.16
N GLN A 61 1.19 17.25 23.98
CA GLN A 61 0.62 16.03 24.58
C GLN A 61 1.35 14.74 24.16
N PHE A 62 2.10 14.75 23.05
CA PHE A 62 2.92 13.62 22.63
C PHE A 62 4.08 13.32 23.58
N LEU A 63 4.40 14.20 24.51
CA LEU A 63 5.41 13.99 25.56
C LEU A 63 4.85 13.30 26.81
N LEU A 64 3.53 13.11 26.91
CA LEU A 64 2.89 12.46 28.06
C LEU A 64 3.33 11.00 28.21
N PRO A 65 3.33 10.44 29.44
CA PRO A 65 3.79 9.08 29.73
C PRO A 65 3.19 7.98 28.86
N GLN A 66 1.93 8.13 28.45
CA GLN A 66 1.24 7.18 27.56
C GLN A 66 1.94 6.97 26.20
N TYR A 67 2.79 7.91 25.78
CA TYR A 67 3.51 7.85 24.51
C TYR A 67 4.99 7.44 24.66
N TRP A 68 5.51 7.32 25.88
CA TRP A 68 6.92 7.02 26.13
C TRP A 68 7.38 5.70 25.50
N GLY A 69 6.51 4.69 25.46
CA GLY A 69 6.82 3.43 24.78
C GLY A 69 7.10 3.61 23.27
N ILE A 70 6.37 4.49 22.59
CA ILE A 70 6.61 4.80 21.18
C ILE A 70 7.91 5.57 21.03
N TRP A 71 8.17 6.57 21.89
CA TRP A 71 9.43 7.30 21.85
C TRP A 71 10.64 6.42 22.12
N LEU A 72 10.55 5.51 23.08
CA LEU A 72 11.62 4.54 23.37
C LEU A 72 11.86 3.63 22.16
N LEU A 73 10.80 3.12 21.53
CA LEU A 73 10.91 2.33 20.30
C LEU A 73 11.58 3.12 19.18
N LEU A 74 11.17 4.37 18.96
CA LEU A 74 11.76 5.26 17.95
C LEU A 74 13.23 5.57 18.27
N ALA A 75 13.57 5.85 19.53
CA ALA A 75 14.93 6.12 19.97
C ALA A 75 15.86 4.91 19.74
N ILE A 76 15.33 3.69 19.84
CA ILE A 76 16.08 2.46 19.57
C ILE A 76 16.23 2.22 18.06
N ILE A 77 15.15 2.37 17.27
CA ILE A 77 15.16 1.98 15.86
C ILE A 77 15.77 3.04 14.92
N MET A 78 15.62 4.33 15.25
CA MET A 78 16.07 5.42 14.38
C MET A 78 17.60 5.48 14.19
N PRO A 79 18.45 5.19 15.18
CA PRO A 79 19.89 5.07 14.93
C PRO A 79 20.22 3.90 13.99
N MET A 80 19.45 2.81 14.04
CA MET A 80 19.73 1.59 13.26
C MET A 80 19.57 1.80 11.75
N ILE A 81 18.77 2.79 11.31
CA ILE A 81 18.63 3.10 9.88
C ILE A 81 19.89 3.72 9.27
N TYR A 82 20.87 4.13 10.08
CA TYR A 82 22.18 4.61 9.58
C TYR A 82 23.19 3.49 9.37
N LEU A 83 22.93 2.27 9.86
CA LEU A 83 23.77 1.11 9.61
C LEU A 83 23.81 0.76 8.10
N PRO A 84 24.83 0.05 7.61
CA PRO A 84 24.84 -0.51 6.25
C PRO A 84 23.62 -1.41 5.99
N LEU A 85 23.06 -1.38 4.77
CA LEU A 85 21.84 -2.13 4.41
C LEU A 85 21.89 -3.61 4.80
N ARG A 86 23.04 -4.27 4.66
CA ARG A 86 23.24 -5.68 5.09
C ARG A 86 22.86 -5.91 6.55
N TRP A 87 23.19 -4.98 7.44
CA TRP A 87 22.88 -5.07 8.87
C TRP A 87 21.41 -4.75 9.12
N GLN A 88 20.85 -3.77 8.42
CA GLN A 88 19.42 -3.47 8.51
C GLN A 88 18.57 -4.66 8.09
N PHE A 89 18.90 -5.31 6.97
CA PHE A 89 18.19 -6.49 6.49
C PHE A 89 18.38 -7.68 7.43
N TRP A 90 19.58 -7.88 7.98
CA TRP A 90 19.79 -8.91 9.00
C TRP A 90 18.93 -8.67 10.25
N LEU A 91 18.90 -7.43 10.77
CA LEU A 91 18.05 -7.03 11.90
C LEU A 91 16.56 -7.22 11.57
N GLY A 92 16.12 -6.81 10.38
CA GLY A 92 14.76 -6.99 9.90
C GLY A 92 14.35 -8.46 9.82
N ARG A 93 15.23 -9.34 9.33
CA ARG A 93 15.01 -10.79 9.33
C ARG A 93 14.83 -11.33 10.75
N LYS A 94 15.71 -10.93 11.68
CA LYS A 94 15.61 -11.35 13.09
C LYS A 94 14.33 -10.84 13.73
N LEU A 95 13.96 -9.58 13.49
CA LEU A 95 12.72 -8.99 13.94
C LEU A 95 11.50 -9.79 13.44
N GLY A 96 11.44 -10.07 12.14
CA GLY A 96 10.36 -10.85 11.54
C GLY A 96 10.24 -12.26 12.13
N ILE A 97 11.36 -12.98 12.30
CA ILE A 97 11.38 -14.30 12.93
C ILE A 97 10.89 -14.23 14.38
N SER A 98 11.30 -13.22 15.13
CA SER A 98 10.86 -13.03 16.52
C SER A 98 9.35 -12.74 16.58
N ILE A 99 8.83 -11.85 15.73
CA ILE A 99 7.39 -11.54 15.67
C ILE A 99 6.58 -12.80 15.29
N TYR A 100 7.06 -13.62 14.34
CA TYR A 100 6.40 -14.88 13.97
C TYR A 100 6.27 -15.84 15.15
N LYS A 101 7.26 -15.87 16.05
CA LYS A 101 7.26 -16.72 17.25
C LYS A 101 6.36 -16.15 18.36
N LEU A 102 6.40 -14.83 18.57
CA LEU A 102 5.78 -14.16 19.71
C LEU A 102 4.31 -13.76 19.46
N VAL A 103 3.94 -13.42 18.23
CA VAL A 103 2.61 -12.89 17.88
C VAL A 103 1.75 -13.97 17.22
N GLY A 104 1.33 -14.94 18.03
CA GLY A 104 0.60 -16.13 17.57
C GLY A 104 -0.70 -15.83 16.82
N SER A 105 -1.40 -14.73 17.16
CA SER A 105 -2.62 -14.30 16.46
C SER A 105 -2.34 -13.93 15.01
N ARG A 106 -1.35 -13.07 14.76
CA ARG A 106 -0.96 -12.67 13.38
C ARG A 106 -0.45 -13.85 12.57
N ARG A 107 0.28 -14.77 13.20
CA ARG A 107 0.72 -16.01 12.55
C ARG A 107 -0.49 -16.84 12.11
N ARG A 108 -1.47 -17.01 13.00
CA ARG A 108 -2.71 -17.74 12.71
C ARG A 108 -3.47 -17.11 11.54
N ASP A 109 -3.69 -15.80 11.56
CA ASP A 109 -4.38 -15.08 10.46
C ASP A 109 -3.68 -15.30 9.12
N THR A 110 -2.34 -15.21 9.12
CA THR A 110 -1.52 -15.40 7.91
C THR A 110 -1.66 -16.82 7.36
N LEU A 111 -1.59 -17.84 8.22
CA LEU A 111 -1.75 -19.23 7.81
C LEU A 111 -3.16 -19.52 7.28
N ILE A 112 -4.20 -18.97 7.92
CA ILE A 112 -5.58 -19.08 7.43
C ILE A 112 -5.70 -18.47 6.03
N ASN A 113 -5.20 -17.25 5.83
CA ASN A 113 -5.22 -16.60 4.53
C ASN A 113 -4.47 -17.40 3.46
N LEU A 114 -3.32 -18.00 3.80
CA LEU A 114 -2.56 -18.84 2.87
C LEU A 114 -3.27 -20.16 2.54
N ARG A 115 -3.98 -20.77 3.50
CA ARG A 115 -4.80 -21.97 3.24
C ARG A 115 -5.96 -21.67 2.31
N LEU A 116 -6.59 -20.51 2.48
CA LEU A 116 -7.68 -20.04 1.61
C LEU A 116 -7.18 -19.67 0.22
N ALA A 117 -6.05 -18.97 0.12
CA ALA A 117 -5.52 -18.50 -1.16
C ALA A 117 -4.81 -19.58 -1.98
N PHE A 118 -4.19 -20.56 -1.31
CA PHE A 118 -3.40 -21.62 -1.94
C PHE A 118 -3.79 -22.99 -1.36
N PRO A 119 -5.05 -23.45 -1.56
CA PRO A 119 -5.57 -24.71 -1.02
C PRO A 119 -4.83 -25.96 -1.53
N GLU A 120 -4.16 -25.85 -2.67
CA GLU A 120 -3.38 -26.91 -3.31
C GLU A 120 -1.99 -27.13 -2.67
N LYS A 121 -1.46 -26.14 -1.94
CA LYS A 121 -0.11 -26.22 -1.36
C LYS A 121 -0.07 -27.07 -0.08
N PRO A 122 0.98 -27.88 0.15
CA PRO A 122 1.16 -28.58 1.42
C PRO A 122 1.29 -27.60 2.60
N GLU A 123 0.88 -28.03 3.79
CA GLU A 123 0.92 -27.18 5.00
C GLU A 123 2.35 -26.70 5.33
N ALA A 124 3.35 -27.56 5.13
CA ALA A 124 4.76 -27.18 5.31
C ALA A 124 5.19 -26.04 4.39
N GLU A 125 4.72 -26.01 3.14
CA GLU A 125 5.01 -24.92 2.20
C GLU A 125 4.32 -23.62 2.64
N ARG A 126 3.07 -23.69 3.08
CA ARG A 126 2.35 -22.52 3.64
C ARG A 126 3.03 -21.97 4.88
N GLU A 127 3.55 -22.82 5.75
CA GLU A 127 4.33 -22.36 6.91
C GLU A 127 5.61 -21.63 6.49
N LEU A 128 6.33 -22.13 5.48
CA LEU A 128 7.51 -21.45 4.95
C LEU A 128 7.15 -20.10 4.33
N MET A 129 6.06 -20.03 3.55
CA MET A 129 5.52 -18.79 3.02
C MET A 129 5.15 -17.81 4.14
N ALA A 130 4.45 -18.28 5.18
CA ALA A 130 4.08 -17.46 6.34
C ALA A 130 5.34 -16.91 7.04
N LYS A 131 6.35 -17.74 7.31
CA LYS A 131 7.62 -17.27 7.90
C LYS A 131 8.27 -16.20 7.02
N GLN A 132 8.26 -16.39 5.69
CA GLN A 132 8.84 -15.43 4.75
C GLN A 132 8.07 -14.09 4.73
N VAL A 133 6.74 -14.11 4.85
CA VAL A 133 5.92 -12.89 4.99
C VAL A 133 6.39 -12.08 6.21
N PHE A 134 6.57 -12.72 7.36
CA PHE A 134 7.02 -12.03 8.57
C PHE A 134 8.45 -11.51 8.45
N VAL A 135 9.34 -12.28 7.82
CA VAL A 135 10.70 -11.83 7.49
C VAL A 135 10.66 -10.57 6.61
N ASN A 136 9.87 -10.59 5.55
CA ASN A 136 9.72 -9.44 4.64
C ASN A 136 9.11 -8.24 5.35
N GLN A 137 8.14 -8.44 6.25
CA GLN A 137 7.58 -7.35 7.06
C GLN A 137 8.62 -6.75 8.02
N GLY A 138 9.47 -7.58 8.64
CA GLY A 138 10.54 -7.10 9.50
C GLY A 138 11.61 -6.30 8.74
N ILE A 139 11.96 -6.73 7.52
CA ILE A 139 12.81 -5.95 6.61
C ILE A 139 12.10 -4.64 6.19
N GLY A 140 10.80 -4.73 5.89
CA GLY A 140 9.93 -3.62 5.48
C GLY A 140 9.91 -2.45 6.47
N VAL A 141 10.12 -2.70 7.77
CA VAL A 141 10.28 -1.63 8.77
C VAL A 141 11.49 -0.74 8.44
N PHE A 142 12.64 -1.34 8.14
CA PHE A 142 13.85 -0.59 7.79
C PHE A 142 13.74 0.06 6.42
N GLU A 143 13.15 -0.63 5.44
CA GLU A 143 12.89 -0.08 4.10
C GLU A 143 11.99 1.16 4.18
N THR A 144 10.92 1.10 4.97
CA THR A 144 9.99 2.20 5.21
C THR A 144 10.68 3.40 5.87
N LEU A 145 11.42 3.18 6.96
CA LEU A 145 12.12 4.26 7.64
C LEU A 145 13.23 4.87 6.76
N CYS A 146 13.96 4.05 5.99
CA CYS A 146 14.91 4.54 5.01
C CYS A 146 14.21 5.35 3.91
N ALA A 147 13.04 4.94 3.43
CA ALA A 147 12.28 5.74 2.46
C ALA A 147 11.94 7.14 2.98
N TRP A 148 11.62 7.28 4.28
CA TRP A 148 11.27 8.57 4.90
C TRP A 148 12.48 9.45 5.26
N TYR A 149 13.58 8.85 5.70
CA TYR A 149 14.71 9.57 6.30
C TYR A 149 16.02 9.47 5.52
N ARG A 150 16.19 8.44 4.68
CA ARG A 150 17.39 8.19 3.84
C ARG A 150 17.02 7.79 2.40
N PRO A 151 16.15 8.54 1.69
CA PRO A 151 15.57 8.10 0.40
C PRO A 151 16.63 7.78 -0.66
N ASN A 152 17.79 8.42 -0.60
CA ASN A 152 18.86 8.24 -1.59
C ASN A 152 19.57 6.88 -1.52
N ILE A 153 19.38 6.10 -0.45
CA ILE A 153 20.08 4.81 -0.24
C ILE A 153 19.65 3.72 -1.23
N PHE A 154 18.47 3.88 -1.85
CA PHE A 154 17.92 2.97 -2.86
C PHE A 154 17.88 3.61 -4.26
N THR A 155 18.72 4.62 -4.52
CA THR A 155 18.78 5.24 -5.84
C THR A 155 19.31 4.26 -6.87
N ARG A 156 18.72 4.27 -8.07
CA ARG A 156 19.09 3.41 -9.21
C ARG A 156 18.88 1.90 -8.99
N THR A 157 18.09 1.49 -7.99
CA THR A 157 17.73 0.07 -7.76
C THR A 157 16.34 -0.28 -8.28
N VAL A 158 15.73 0.56 -9.12
CA VAL A 158 14.34 0.41 -9.57
C VAL A 158 14.23 0.48 -11.09
N SER A 159 13.38 -0.39 -11.63
CA SER A 159 12.86 -0.34 -13.00
C SER A 159 11.34 -0.32 -12.94
N ILE A 160 10.70 0.50 -13.77
CA ILE A 160 9.24 0.57 -13.86
C ILE A 160 8.76 0.03 -15.21
N SER A 161 7.82 -0.91 -15.18
CA SER A 161 7.13 -1.43 -16.36
C SER A 161 5.76 -0.79 -16.47
N GLY A 162 5.32 -0.45 -17.70
CA GLY A 162 4.00 0.13 -17.94
C GLY A 162 3.89 1.65 -17.71
N LEU A 163 5.00 2.35 -17.45
CA LEU A 163 5.01 3.81 -17.22
C LEU A 163 4.37 4.59 -18.38
N GLN A 164 4.48 4.10 -19.62
CA GLN A 164 3.85 4.68 -20.79
C GLN A 164 2.32 4.83 -20.66
N HIS A 165 1.65 3.94 -19.94
CA HIS A 165 0.20 4.05 -19.73
C HIS A 165 -0.15 5.29 -18.91
N LEU A 166 0.64 5.56 -17.86
CA LEU A 166 0.48 6.74 -17.01
C LEU A 166 0.82 8.01 -17.79
N VAL A 167 1.98 8.05 -18.46
CA VAL A 167 2.44 9.22 -19.22
C VAL A 167 1.44 9.59 -20.33
N ASN A 168 0.94 8.60 -21.08
CA ASN A 168 -0.04 8.85 -22.14
C ASN A 168 -1.36 9.40 -21.58
N ALA A 169 -1.85 8.85 -20.46
CA ALA A 169 -3.05 9.36 -19.81
C ALA A 169 -2.87 10.80 -19.31
N GLN A 170 -1.72 11.12 -18.71
CA GLN A 170 -1.40 12.49 -18.27
C GLN A 170 -1.28 13.47 -19.44
N ASN A 171 -0.65 13.06 -20.55
CA ASN A 171 -0.54 13.88 -21.77
C ASN A 171 -1.92 14.17 -22.40
N GLN A 172 -2.87 13.25 -22.25
CA GLN A 172 -4.28 13.46 -22.63
C GLN A 172 -5.05 14.32 -21.62
N GLY A 173 -4.40 14.78 -20.54
CA GLY A 173 -5.02 15.57 -19.48
C GLY A 173 -6.05 14.78 -18.69
N ARG A 174 -5.90 13.46 -18.58
CA ARG A 174 -6.78 12.59 -17.79
C ARG A 174 -6.24 12.42 -16.37
N PRO A 175 -7.11 12.40 -15.34
CA PRO A 175 -6.72 11.90 -14.02
C PRO A 175 -6.29 10.43 -14.11
N VAL A 176 -5.44 9.98 -13.19
CA VAL A 176 -5.00 8.57 -13.15
C VAL A 176 -5.21 8.02 -11.75
N ILE A 177 -5.90 6.88 -11.65
CA ILE A 177 -6.03 6.14 -10.39
C ILE A 177 -5.12 4.91 -10.48
N LEU A 178 -4.07 4.91 -9.66
CA LEU A 178 -3.18 3.78 -9.51
C LEU A 178 -3.74 2.82 -8.47
N LEU A 179 -4.32 1.71 -8.93
CA LEU A 179 -4.77 0.64 -8.06
C LEU A 179 -3.55 -0.17 -7.59
N GLY A 180 -3.27 -0.10 -6.29
CA GLY A 180 -2.22 -0.86 -5.64
C GLY A 180 -2.79 -1.89 -4.65
N ALA A 181 -1.89 -2.60 -3.98
CA ALA A 181 -2.21 -3.45 -2.84
C ALA A 181 -1.15 -3.26 -1.74
N HIS A 182 -1.47 -3.72 -0.53
CA HIS A 182 -0.59 -3.63 0.64
C HIS A 182 0.52 -4.69 0.59
N TYR A 183 1.54 -4.43 -0.22
CA TYR A 183 2.78 -5.20 -0.24
C TYR A 183 3.76 -4.74 0.85
N THR A 184 4.73 -5.58 1.22
CA THR A 184 5.71 -5.31 2.31
C THR A 184 6.54 -4.04 2.06
N LEU A 185 6.76 -3.71 0.80
CA LEU A 185 7.56 -2.57 0.33
C LEU A 185 6.76 -1.26 0.19
N LEU A 186 5.56 -1.14 0.76
CA LEU A 186 4.60 -0.09 0.40
C LEU A 186 5.20 1.33 0.35
N ASP A 187 5.83 1.79 1.44
CA ASP A 187 6.39 3.14 1.52
C ASP A 187 7.67 3.32 0.68
N LEU A 188 8.51 2.28 0.60
CA LEU A 188 9.70 2.29 -0.26
C LEU A 188 9.30 2.32 -1.74
N GLY A 189 8.34 1.49 -2.14
CA GLY A 189 7.78 1.47 -3.49
C GLY A 189 7.14 2.80 -3.86
N GLY A 190 6.41 3.43 -2.93
CA GLY A 190 5.91 4.79 -3.09
C GLY A 190 7.04 5.79 -3.38
N MET A 191 8.08 5.81 -2.53
CA MET A 191 9.26 6.67 -2.73
C MET A 191 9.94 6.44 -4.07
N LEU A 192 10.18 5.17 -4.45
CA LEU A 192 10.82 4.82 -5.71
C LEU A 192 9.96 5.22 -6.92
N CYS A 193 8.64 5.01 -6.88
CA CYS A 193 7.75 5.41 -7.96
C CYS A 193 7.68 6.93 -8.12
N THR A 194 7.75 7.68 -7.01
CA THR A 194 7.71 9.15 -7.04
C THR A 194 8.91 9.81 -7.70
N GLN A 195 9.97 9.05 -7.99
CA GLN A 195 11.09 9.49 -8.84
C GLN A 195 10.68 9.61 -10.31
N PHE A 196 9.61 8.95 -10.74
CA PHE A 196 9.15 8.95 -12.13
C PHE A 196 7.95 9.88 -12.35
N PHE A 197 7.06 10.01 -11.36
CA PHE A 197 5.87 10.82 -11.44
C PHE A 197 5.38 11.29 -10.06
N ALA A 198 4.78 12.48 -10.03
CA ALA A 198 4.03 13.01 -8.91
C ALA A 198 2.81 12.14 -8.57
N THR A 199 2.61 11.76 -7.30
CA THR A 199 1.40 11.04 -6.87
C THR A 199 0.89 11.52 -5.51
N ASP A 200 -0.43 11.54 -5.39
CA ASP A 200 -1.14 11.62 -4.11
C ASP A 200 -1.44 10.20 -3.62
N CYS A 201 -1.67 10.03 -2.32
CA CYS A 201 -2.06 8.74 -1.76
C CYS A 201 -3.28 8.87 -0.84
N MET A 202 -4.09 7.81 -0.83
CA MET A 202 -5.16 7.66 0.13
C MET A 202 -4.61 7.16 1.46
N TYR A 203 -5.10 7.73 2.56
CA TYR A 203 -4.55 7.53 3.90
C TYR A 203 -5.67 7.31 4.93
N ARG A 204 -5.53 6.29 5.78
CA ARG A 204 -6.34 6.15 7.00
C ARG A 204 -5.56 6.69 8.19
N PRO A 205 -6.09 7.69 8.93
CA PRO A 205 -5.51 8.12 10.18
C PRO A 205 -5.29 6.96 11.14
N GLN A 206 -4.14 6.93 11.79
CA GLN A 206 -3.81 5.88 12.75
C GLN A 206 -4.58 6.08 14.05
N ASN A 207 -4.86 4.99 14.75
CA ASN A 207 -5.60 5.05 16.02
C ASN A 207 -4.79 5.77 17.12
N ASN A 208 -3.45 5.68 17.08
CA ASN A 208 -2.56 6.39 18.00
C ASN A 208 -2.10 7.72 17.36
N PRO A 209 -2.41 8.88 17.97
CA PRO A 209 -2.08 10.20 17.39
C PRO A 209 -0.59 10.48 17.18
N LEU A 210 0.29 9.98 18.06
CA LEU A 210 1.73 10.15 17.88
C LEU A 210 2.24 9.32 16.69
N LEU A 211 1.77 8.07 16.56
CA LEU A 211 2.13 7.24 15.42
C LEU A 211 1.56 7.82 14.11
N ASP A 212 0.34 8.34 14.14
CA ASP A 212 -0.29 9.07 13.04
C ASP A 212 0.57 10.25 12.58
N TRP A 213 0.98 11.11 13.53
CA TRP A 213 1.86 12.25 13.29
C TRP A 213 3.20 11.82 12.68
N PHE A 214 3.83 10.79 13.24
CA PHE A 214 5.13 10.28 12.78
C PHE A 214 5.06 9.73 11.35
N ILE A 215 4.11 8.82 11.08
CA ILE A 215 3.95 8.21 9.76
C ILE A 215 3.56 9.25 8.71
N TYR A 216 2.59 10.11 9.01
CA TYR A 216 2.14 11.13 8.08
C TYR A 216 3.30 12.06 7.71
N ASN A 217 4.08 12.53 8.69
CA ASN A 217 5.23 13.41 8.43
C ASN A 217 6.41 12.71 7.74
N GLY A 218 6.59 11.40 7.93
CA GLY A 218 7.54 10.62 7.13
C GLY A 218 7.16 10.57 5.65
N ARG A 219 5.86 10.46 5.38
CA ARG A 219 5.28 10.36 4.04
C ARG A 219 5.15 11.69 3.29
N THR A 220 5.22 12.86 3.94
CA THR A 220 5.11 14.16 3.25
C THR A 220 6.24 14.41 2.26
N LYS A 221 7.38 13.72 2.41
CA LYS A 221 8.50 13.78 1.46
C LYS A 221 8.31 12.89 0.23
N ILE A 222 7.37 11.95 0.30
CA ILE A 222 7.08 10.98 -0.76
C ILE A 222 5.88 11.47 -1.59
N PHE A 223 4.77 11.80 -0.93
CA PHE A 223 3.51 12.07 -1.61
C PHE A 223 3.18 13.56 -1.65
N GLY A 224 2.53 13.99 -2.73
CA GLY A 224 2.03 15.36 -2.88
C GLY A 224 0.92 15.67 -1.88
N LYS A 225 -0.14 14.86 -1.88
CA LYS A 225 -1.21 14.91 -0.86
C LYS A 225 -1.43 13.54 -0.25
N GLN A 226 -1.72 13.54 1.06
CA GLN A 226 -2.15 12.37 1.81
C GLN A 226 -3.63 12.53 2.14
N ILE A 227 -4.50 12.07 1.24
CA ILE A 227 -5.94 12.31 1.28
C ILE A 227 -6.57 11.34 2.29
N ALA A 228 -7.23 11.87 3.31
CA ALA A 228 -7.89 11.03 4.30
C ALA A 228 -8.99 10.16 3.66
N SER A 229 -9.06 8.88 4.04
CA SER A 229 -10.01 7.90 3.49
C SER A 229 -11.49 8.30 3.60
N ARG A 230 -11.83 9.19 4.53
CA ARG A 230 -13.18 9.73 4.71
C ARG A 230 -13.39 11.08 4.03
N ASP A 231 -12.35 11.69 3.48
CA ASP A 231 -12.39 12.98 2.80
C ASP A 231 -12.58 12.80 1.28
N MET A 232 -13.78 12.37 0.91
CA MET A 232 -14.17 12.19 -0.49
C MET A 232 -14.16 13.51 -1.27
N ARG A 233 -14.29 14.66 -0.60
CA ARG A 233 -14.28 15.97 -1.26
C ARG A 233 -12.87 16.29 -1.77
N SER A 234 -11.85 16.13 -0.94
CA SER A 234 -10.45 16.33 -1.35
C SER A 234 -10.01 15.32 -2.41
N LEU A 235 -10.50 14.08 -2.35
CA LEU A 235 -10.31 13.09 -3.40
C LEU A 235 -10.88 13.56 -4.74
N VAL A 236 -12.16 13.97 -4.78
CA VAL A 236 -12.81 14.49 -5.99
C VAL A 236 -12.07 15.71 -6.53
N ASN A 237 -11.63 16.63 -5.67
CA ASN A 237 -10.88 17.81 -6.08
C ASN A 237 -9.54 17.42 -6.73
N SER A 238 -8.83 16.43 -6.19
CA SER A 238 -7.56 15.97 -6.75
C SER A 238 -7.76 15.24 -8.10
N ILE A 239 -8.85 14.48 -8.24
CA ILE A 239 -9.25 13.87 -9.54
C ILE A 239 -9.56 14.96 -10.57
N LYS A 240 -10.34 15.99 -10.20
CA LYS A 240 -10.66 17.11 -11.10
C LYS A 240 -9.41 17.93 -11.48
N ALA A 241 -8.44 18.01 -10.57
CA ALA A 241 -7.13 18.61 -10.82
C ALA A 241 -6.19 17.70 -11.65
N LYS A 242 -6.66 16.54 -12.13
CA LYS A 242 -5.91 15.60 -12.98
C LYS A 242 -4.66 15.01 -12.30
N HIS A 243 -4.69 14.90 -10.98
CA HIS A 243 -3.60 14.27 -10.24
C HIS A 243 -3.55 12.75 -10.49
N VAL A 244 -2.38 12.16 -10.26
CA VAL A 244 -2.22 10.71 -10.11
C VAL A 244 -2.50 10.38 -8.65
N ILE A 245 -3.37 9.40 -8.41
CA ILE A 245 -3.80 9.05 -7.06
C ILE A 245 -3.60 7.55 -6.85
N TRP A 246 -2.78 7.20 -5.86
CA TRP A 246 -2.60 5.83 -5.42
C TRP A 246 -3.71 5.41 -4.44
N TYR A 247 -4.36 4.28 -4.73
CA TYR A 247 -5.46 3.72 -3.95
C TYR A 247 -5.35 2.21 -3.82
N SER A 248 -5.53 1.68 -2.60
CA SER A 248 -5.48 0.25 -2.28
C SER A 248 -6.86 -0.28 -1.85
N PRO A 249 -7.55 -1.06 -2.71
CA PRO A 249 -8.86 -1.64 -2.40
C PRO A 249 -8.83 -3.02 -1.73
N ASP A 250 -7.66 -3.53 -1.36
CA ASP A 250 -7.40 -4.90 -0.90
C ASP A 250 -7.65 -5.13 0.61
N GLN A 251 -8.35 -4.22 1.27
CA GLN A 251 -8.70 -4.32 2.69
C GLN A 251 -10.22 -4.34 2.91
N ASP A 252 -10.64 -5.03 3.96
CA ASP A 252 -12.03 -5.08 4.39
C ASP A 252 -12.41 -3.82 5.19
N TYR A 253 -13.46 -3.12 4.74
CA TYR A 253 -14.09 -1.99 5.43
C TYR A 253 -15.57 -2.27 5.76
N GLY A 254 -15.96 -3.54 5.69
CA GLY A 254 -17.32 -4.02 5.85
C GLY A 254 -18.18 -3.85 4.59
N LEU A 255 -19.31 -4.55 4.57
CA LEU A 255 -20.23 -4.59 3.44
C LEU A 255 -21.06 -3.31 3.24
N LYS A 256 -21.06 -2.37 4.20
CA LYS A 256 -21.77 -1.09 4.05
C LYS A 256 -21.32 -0.30 2.82
N GLN A 257 -20.06 -0.46 2.40
CA GLN A 257 -19.47 0.23 1.25
C GLN A 257 -18.89 -0.73 0.20
N GLY A 258 -19.14 -2.04 0.39
CA GLY A 258 -18.56 -3.11 -0.40
C GLY A 258 -19.59 -4.11 -0.91
N VAL A 259 -19.08 -5.12 -1.58
CA VAL A 259 -19.83 -6.30 -2.04
C VAL A 259 -19.04 -7.55 -1.67
N MET A 260 -19.69 -8.71 -1.58
CA MET A 260 -18.97 -9.97 -1.54
C MET A 260 -18.49 -10.30 -2.95
N ALA A 261 -17.18 -10.31 -3.17
CA ALA A 261 -16.57 -10.71 -4.44
C ALA A 261 -15.58 -11.84 -4.20
N PRO A 262 -15.40 -12.76 -5.17
CA PRO A 262 -14.44 -13.84 -5.03
C PRO A 262 -13.01 -13.28 -5.05
N PHE A 263 -12.22 -13.60 -4.03
CA PHE A 263 -10.79 -13.37 -3.96
C PHE A 263 -10.10 -14.70 -3.68
N PHE A 264 -9.27 -15.17 -4.62
CA PHE A 264 -8.78 -16.56 -4.63
C PHE A 264 -9.89 -17.61 -4.53
N GLY A 265 -11.04 -17.35 -5.15
CA GLY A 265 -12.21 -18.25 -5.11
C GLY A 265 -13.00 -18.21 -3.79
N VAL A 266 -12.57 -17.44 -2.81
CA VAL A 266 -13.26 -17.28 -1.52
C VAL A 266 -14.05 -15.97 -1.50
N PRO A 267 -15.33 -15.96 -1.11
CA PRO A 267 -16.09 -14.72 -0.95
C PRO A 267 -15.44 -13.79 0.09
N ALA A 268 -15.04 -12.60 -0.34
CA ALA A 268 -14.41 -11.60 0.50
C ALA A 268 -15.11 -10.24 0.35
N ALA A 269 -15.28 -9.54 1.48
CA ALA A 269 -15.81 -8.19 1.49
C ALA A 269 -14.86 -7.25 0.73
N THR A 270 -15.33 -6.75 -0.41
CA THR A 270 -14.54 -6.00 -1.39
C THR A 270 -15.11 -4.61 -1.59
N ILE A 271 -14.27 -3.58 -1.43
CA ILE A 271 -14.70 -2.18 -1.54
C ILE A 271 -15.01 -1.83 -3.01
N THR A 272 -16.13 -1.14 -3.24
CA THR A 272 -16.55 -0.71 -4.60
C THR A 272 -16.10 0.71 -4.97
N ALA A 273 -15.27 1.34 -4.15
CA ALA A 273 -14.89 2.73 -4.32
C ALA A 273 -14.10 2.96 -5.61
N SER A 274 -13.26 2.02 -6.04
CA SER A 274 -12.54 2.08 -7.33
C SER A 274 -13.50 2.27 -8.52
N ARG A 275 -14.58 1.49 -8.57
CA ARG A 275 -15.65 1.63 -9.59
C ARG A 275 -16.31 3.01 -9.54
N ARG A 276 -16.55 3.54 -8.34
CA ARG A 276 -17.14 4.88 -8.18
C ARG A 276 -16.17 5.95 -8.67
N MET A 277 -14.89 5.85 -8.29
CA MET A 277 -13.86 6.79 -8.70
C MET A 277 -13.60 6.79 -10.22
N ALA A 278 -13.70 5.65 -10.90
CA ALA A 278 -13.62 5.59 -12.36
C ALA A 278 -14.73 6.39 -13.06
N LYS A 279 -15.83 6.70 -12.37
CA LYS A 279 -16.90 7.59 -12.86
C LYS A 279 -16.71 9.04 -12.43
N LEU A 280 -15.76 9.33 -11.53
CA LEU A 280 -15.43 10.67 -11.07
C LEU A 280 -14.42 11.26 -12.04
N GLY A 281 -14.79 12.31 -12.75
CA GLY A 281 -13.97 12.91 -13.79
C GLY A 281 -14.83 13.70 -14.78
N ASN A 282 -14.25 14.11 -15.90
CA ASN A 282 -15.05 14.65 -16.98
C ASN A 282 -15.76 13.50 -17.73
N LYS A 283 -17.00 13.68 -18.18
CA LYS A 283 -17.73 12.68 -18.98
C LYS A 283 -16.96 12.27 -20.24
N GLN A 284 -16.21 13.19 -20.85
CA GLN A 284 -15.37 12.89 -22.02
C GLN A 284 -14.06 12.17 -21.65
N ASN A 285 -13.55 12.36 -20.44
CA ASN A 285 -12.22 11.92 -20.01
C ASN A 285 -12.23 11.43 -18.55
N PRO A 286 -12.88 10.28 -18.28
CA PRO A 286 -12.79 9.64 -16.97
C PRO A 286 -11.37 9.14 -16.69
N PRO A 287 -11.01 8.91 -15.41
CA PRO A 287 -9.76 8.26 -15.03
C PRO A 287 -9.58 6.91 -15.75
#